data_AF-A0A5T3EMG7-F1
#
_entry.id   AF-A0A5T3EMG7-F1
#
_cell.length_a   1.000
_cell.length_b   1.000
_cell.length_c   1.000
_cell.angle_alpha   90.00
_cell.angle_beta   90.00
_cell.angle_gamma   90.00
#
_symmetry.space_group_name_H-M   'P 1'
#
loop_
_entity.id
_entity.type
_entity.pdbx_description
1 polymer ?
#
loop_
_entity_poly.entity_id
_entity_poly.type
_entity_poly.pdbx_seq_one_letter_code
_entity_poly.pdbx_strand_id
1 'polypeptide(L)'
;LKANNVREKTLEGYNTGNWGPLMREVESWVLSGIASAVALAVFSATPGAMLIAAAVPAVVVGIIGIIVAALIGALIDDKFIDRLNNEIIRPAH
;
A
#
# COMPACT_ATOMS: atom_id res chain seq x y z
N LEU A 1 16.23 -8.31 -1.22
CA LEU A 1 16.42 -7.16 -0.30
C LEU A 1 15.18 -6.26 -0.29
N LYS A 2 14.88 -5.50 -1.36
CA LYS A 2 13.70 -4.61 -1.42
C LYS A 2 12.35 -5.31 -1.11
N ALA A 3 12.11 -6.49 -1.67
CA ALA A 3 10.89 -7.26 -1.39
C ALA A 3 10.78 -7.76 0.07
N ASN A 4 11.91 -8.07 0.73
CA ASN A 4 11.91 -8.47 2.14
C ASN A 4 11.60 -7.29 3.04
N ASN A 5 12.20 -6.12 2.76
CA ASN A 5 11.90 -4.88 3.49
C ASN A 5 10.42 -4.51 3.36
N VAL A 6 9.86 -4.60 2.14
CA VAL A 6 8.43 -4.38 1.89
C VAL A 6 7.59 -5.35 2.72
N ARG A 7 7.94 -6.64 2.74
CA ARG A 7 7.22 -7.64 3.55
C ARG A 7 7.29 -7.34 5.04
N GLU A 8 8.46 -7.09 5.61
CA GLU A 8 8.65 -6.81 7.04
C GLU A 8 7.89 -5.55 7.47
N LYS A 9 8.00 -4.47 6.69
CA LYS A 9 7.31 -3.21 6.98
C LYS A 9 5.80 -3.28 6.75
N THR A 10 5.35 -4.16 5.85
CA THR A 10 3.92 -4.48 5.70
C THR A 10 3.40 -5.23 6.93
N LEU A 11 4.17 -6.18 7.48
CA LEU A 11 3.81 -6.85 8.73
C LEU A 11 3.79 -5.88 9.91
N GLU A 12 4.73 -4.94 9.99
CA GLU A 12 4.70 -3.85 10.97
C GLU A 12 3.40 -3.03 10.84
N GLY A 13 3.04 -2.63 9.62
CA GLY A 13 1.79 -1.91 9.36
C GLY A 13 0.55 -2.66 9.82
N TYR A 14 0.44 -3.96 9.54
CA TYR A 14 -0.68 -4.79 10.00
C TYR A 14 -0.71 -4.97 11.52
N ASN A 15 0.45 -5.16 12.17
CA ASN A 15 0.51 -5.47 13.60
C ASN A 15 0.42 -4.22 14.50
N THR A 16 0.88 -3.06 14.00
CA THR A 16 1.04 -1.85 14.83
C THR A 16 0.21 -0.66 14.32
N GLY A 17 -0.33 -0.73 13.11
CA GLY A 17 -0.96 0.40 12.43
C GLY A 17 0.03 1.42 11.85
N ASN A 18 1.33 1.24 12.05
CA ASN A 18 2.36 2.17 11.57
C ASN A 18 2.81 1.84 10.13
N TRP A 19 2.26 2.57 9.15
CA TRP A 19 2.63 2.43 7.74
C TRP A 19 3.79 3.34 7.29
N GLY A 20 4.24 4.26 8.16
CA GLY A 20 5.31 5.20 7.86
C GLY A 20 6.62 4.53 7.39
N PRO A 21 7.10 3.45 8.03
CA PRO A 21 8.30 2.74 7.59
C PRO A 21 8.20 2.18 6.18
N LEU A 22 7.01 1.70 5.77
CA LEU A 22 6.75 1.19 4.43
C LEU A 22 6.82 2.30 3.39
N MET A 23 6.19 3.45 3.65
CA MET A 23 6.21 4.60 2.74
C MET A 23 7.63 5.14 2.56
N ARG A 24 8.39 5.25 3.66
CA ARG A 24 9.80 5.68 3.62
C ARG A 24 10.71 4.72 2.86
N GLU A 25 10.39 3.42 2.82
CA GLU A 25 11.12 2.46 1.98
C GLU A 25 10.98 2.83 0.50
N VAL A 26 9.76 3.13 0.05
CA VAL A 26 9.49 3.51 -1.35
C VAL A 26 10.17 4.83 -1.69
N GLU A 27 10.10 5.82 -0.81
CA GLU A 27 10.81 7.08 -0.96
C GLU A 27 12.33 6.88 -1.05
N SER A 28 12.89 5.99 -0.21
CA SER A 28 14.33 5.67 -0.22
C SER A 28 14.80 5.10 -1.56
N TRP A 29 13.93 4.38 -2.27
CA TRP A 29 14.26 3.85 -3.58
C TRP A 29 14.45 4.96 -4.60
N VAL A 30 13.58 5.96 -4.57
CA VAL A 30 13.66 7.14 -5.43
C VAL A 30 14.91 7.95 -5.10
N LEU A 31 15.18 8.18 -3.81
CA LEU A 31 16.42 8.83 -3.36
C LEU A 31 17.69 8.07 -3.75
N SER A 32 17.61 6.75 -3.86
CA SER A 32 18.71 5.88 -4.32
C SER A 32 18.89 5.86 -5.85
N GLY A 33 18.14 6.69 -6.60
CA GLY A 33 18.26 6.82 -8.05
C GLY A 33 17.29 5.97 -8.87
N ILE A 34 16.32 5.30 -8.25
CA ILE A 34 15.26 4.62 -9.01
C ILE A 34 14.25 5.66 -9.50
N ALA A 35 13.93 5.66 -10.80
CA ALA A 35 12.92 6.56 -11.33
C ALA A 35 11.58 6.38 -10.61
N SER A 36 10.88 7.47 -10.27
CA SER A 36 9.64 7.43 -9.49
C SER A 36 8.58 6.52 -10.11
N ALA A 37 8.46 6.51 -11.44
CA ALA A 37 7.57 5.60 -12.17
C ALA A 37 7.91 4.12 -11.93
N VAL A 38 9.20 3.78 -11.89
CA VAL A 38 9.66 2.40 -11.61
C VAL A 38 9.42 2.03 -10.16
N ALA A 39 9.73 2.93 -9.22
CA ALA A 39 9.48 2.71 -7.79
C ALA A 39 7.98 2.46 -7.52
N LEU A 40 7.12 3.28 -8.12
CA LEU A 40 5.66 3.13 -8.03
C LEU A 40 5.17 1.83 -8.67
N ALA A 41 5.67 1.47 -9.85
CA ALA A 41 5.29 0.22 -10.53
C ALA A 41 5.66 -1.02 -9.70
N VAL A 42 6.90 -1.06 -9.18
CA VAL A 42 7.37 -2.16 -8.33
C VAL A 42 6.58 -2.22 -7.01
N PHE A 43 6.34 -1.07 -6.39
CA PHE A 43 5.54 -0.99 -5.17
C PHE A 43 4.09 -1.39 -5.41
N SER A 44 3.47 -1.04 -6.54
CA SER A 44 2.07 -1.38 -6.83
C SER A 44 1.90 -2.86 -7.17
N ALA A 45 2.85 -3.45 -7.91
CA ALA A 45 2.78 -4.84 -8.32
C ALA A 45 2.94 -5.83 -7.16
N THR A 46 3.74 -5.48 -6.14
CA THR A 46 4.10 -6.42 -5.06
C THR A 46 2.90 -6.76 -4.16
N PRO A 47 2.16 -5.80 -3.57
CA PRO A 47 0.97 -6.07 -2.78
C PRO A 47 -0.17 -6.64 -3.61
N GLY A 48 -0.34 -6.19 -4.87
CA GLY A 48 -1.36 -6.73 -5.77
C GLY A 48 -1.16 -8.21 -6.06
N ALA A 49 0.08 -8.62 -6.36
CA ALA A 49 0.42 -10.03 -6.56
C ALA A 49 0.26 -10.86 -5.28
N MET A 50 0.67 -10.33 -4.12
CA MET A 50 0.48 -11.00 -2.83
C MET A 50 -1.00 -11.21 -2.50
N LEU A 51 -1.85 -10.22 -2.76
CA LEU A 51 -3.29 -10.31 -2.54
C LEU A 51 -3.94 -11.37 -3.43
N ILE A 52 -3.60 -11.40 -4.72
CA ILE A 52 -4.12 -12.41 -5.66
C ILE A 52 -3.71 -13.83 -5.25
N ALA A 53 -2.51 -14.00 -4.71
CA ALA A 53 -2.01 -15.30 -4.27
C ALA A 53 -2.55 -15.73 -2.88
N ALA A 54 -3.15 -14.81 -2.13
CA ALA A 54 -3.63 -15.10 -0.78
C ALA A 54 -5.00 -15.79 -0.84
N ALA A 55 -5.06 -17.07 -0.45
CA ALA A 55 -6.31 -17.83 -0.28
C ALA A 55 -7.05 -17.42 1.00
N VAL A 56 -7.45 -16.14 1.08
CA VAL A 56 -8.07 -15.53 2.26
C VAL A 56 -9.57 -15.24 2.04
N PRO A 57 -10.37 -15.09 3.12
CA PRO A 57 -11.79 -14.76 3.00
C PRO A 57 -12.04 -13.44 2.25
N ALA A 58 -13.18 -13.32 1.57
CA ALA A 58 -13.55 -12.14 0.79
C ALA A 58 -13.52 -10.81 1.60
N VAL A 59 -13.90 -10.86 2.88
CA VAL A 59 -13.82 -9.70 3.78
C VAL A 59 -12.37 -9.23 3.96
N VAL A 60 -11.44 -10.17 4.13
CA VAL A 60 -10.01 -9.88 4.25
C VAL A 60 -9.47 -9.31 2.94
N VAL A 61 -9.90 -9.84 1.79
CA VAL A 61 -9.56 -9.28 0.48
C VAL A 61 -10.01 -7.82 0.37
N GLY A 62 -11.23 -7.50 0.82
CA GLY A 62 -11.74 -6.13 0.82
C GLY A 62 -10.90 -5.17 1.66
N ILE A 63 -10.52 -5.58 2.89
CA ILE A 63 -9.69 -4.77 3.79
C ILE A 63 -8.30 -4.53 3.17
N ILE A 64 -7.65 -5.58 2.67
CA ILE A 64 -6.32 -5.46 2.04
C ILE A 64 -6.42 -4.59 0.77
N GLY A 65 -7.48 -4.76 -0.02
CA GLY A 65 -7.72 -3.94 -1.21
C GLY A 65 -7.79 -2.45 -0.89
N ILE A 66 -8.52 -2.08 0.18
CA ILE A 66 -8.60 -0.69 0.65
C ILE A 66 -7.22 -0.18 1.10
N ILE A 67 -6.47 -0.97 1.87
CA ILE A 67 -5.13 -0.59 2.34
C ILE A 67 -4.17 -0.37 1.17
N VAL A 68 -4.11 -1.30 0.23
CA VAL A 68 -3.23 -1.21 -0.95
C VAL A 68 -3.60 0.00 -1.81
N ALA A 69 -4.89 0.21 -2.05
CA ALA A 69 -5.39 1.38 -2.77
C ALA A 69 -4.98 2.68 -2.07
N ALA A 70 -5.13 2.77 -0.75
CA ALA A 70 -4.74 3.94 0.04
C ALA A 70 -3.23 4.20 -0.04
N LEU A 71 -2.40 3.17 0.12
CA LEU A 71 -0.93 3.30 0.07
C LEU A 71 -0.45 3.78 -1.31
N ILE A 72 -1.02 3.26 -2.39
CA ILE A 72 -0.68 3.68 -3.76
C ILE A 72 -1.22 5.09 -4.02
N GLY A 73 -2.47 5.37 -3.66
CA GLY A 73 -3.10 6.68 -3.84
C GLY A 73 -2.34 7.80 -3.13
N ALA A 74 -1.84 7.53 -1.91
CA ALA A 74 -1.03 8.48 -1.14
C ALA A 74 0.30 8.86 -1.83
N LEU A 75 0.80 8.06 -2.76
CA LEU A 75 1.99 8.38 -3.57
C LEU A 75 1.66 9.18 -4.84
N ILE A 76 0.38 9.37 -5.16
CA ILE A 76 -0.07 9.94 -6.43
C ILE A 76 -0.84 11.25 -6.20
N ASP A 77 -1.95 11.21 -5.47
CA ASP A 77 -2.89 12.33 -5.33
C ASP A 77 -3.74 12.16 -4.05
N ASP A 78 -3.86 13.22 -3.25
CA ASP A 78 -4.66 13.25 -2.03
C ASP A 78 -6.16 13.07 -2.31
N LYS A 79 -6.64 13.49 -3.48
CA LYS A 79 -8.03 13.30 -3.91
C LYS A 79 -8.43 11.83 -4.02
N PHE A 80 -7.47 10.93 -4.22
CA PHE A 80 -7.74 9.50 -4.20
C PHE A 80 -8.19 9.05 -2.81
N ILE A 81 -7.54 9.56 -1.76
CA ILE A 81 -7.85 9.25 -0.37
C ILE A 81 -9.22 9.82 0.00
N ASP A 82 -9.55 11.02 -0.47
CA ASP A 82 -10.88 11.60 -0.28
C ASP A 82 -11.98 10.73 -0.89
N ARG A 83 -11.80 10.24 -2.13
CA ARG A 83 -12.76 9.32 -2.77
C ARG A 83 -12.86 8.01 -2.01
N LEU A 84 -11.74 7.44 -1.58
CA LEU A 84 -11.73 6.19 -0.82
C LEU A 84 -12.55 6.31 0.47
N ASN A 85 -12.37 7.42 1.21
CA ASN A 85 -13.11 7.69 2.44
C ASN A 85 -14.61 7.94 2.19
N ASN A 86 -14.94 8.71 1.15
CA ASN A 86 -16.32 9.17 0.92
C ASN A 86 -17.19 8.17 0.15
N GLU A 87 -16.61 7.35 -0.73
CA GLU A 87 -17.37 6.48 -1.63
C GLU A 87 -17.35 5.02 -1.21
N ILE A 88 -16.21 4.54 -0.66
CA ILE A 88 -15.97 3.13 -0.36
C ILE A 88 -16.11 2.82 1.14
N ILE A 89 -15.36 3.52 2.00
CA ILE A 89 -15.41 3.27 3.45
C ILE A 89 -16.72 3.82 4.02
N ARG A 90 -17.08 5.05 3.62
CA ARG A 90 -18.24 5.84 4.07
C ARG A 90 -18.27 6.02 5.59
N PRO A 91 -18.03 7.25 6.11
CA PRO A 91 -18.16 7.50 7.53
C PRO A 91 -19.58 7.20 8.00
N ALA A 92 -19.70 6.71 9.24
CA ALA A 92 -20.99 6.31 9.82
C ALA A 92 -21.91 7.50 10.18
N HIS A 93 -21.54 8.72 9.78
CA HIS A 93 -22.20 9.99 10.10
C HIS A 93 -22.26 10.88 8.86
#